data_AF-A0A7S2Q6A2-F1
#
_entry.id   AF-A0A7S2Q6A2-F1
#
_cell.length_a   1.000
_cell.length_b   1.000
_cell.length_c   1.000
_cell.angle_alpha   90.00
_cell.angle_beta   90.00
_cell.angle_gamma   90.00
#
_symmetry.space_group_name_H-M   'P 1'
#
loop_
_entity.id
_entity.type
_entity.pdbx_description
1 polymer ?
#
loop_
_entity_poly.entity_id
_entity_poly.type
_entity_poly.pdbx_seq_one_letter_code
_entity_poly.pdbx_strand_id
1 'polypeptide(L)'
;SMVALHWDQKDKQLQELAKKASQQELTIFTSSASASQNESCLRQLVVSSIFEGFFAAVVVTNALFVGVQADHAGGPSSGALRAVSLSYTVLFTVEVVLRAVVHGKQFVLDPKQRLWNLFDTFMVAASVADDLIQGFFSNAERSYSAGQVRILRALRLTRLIRIVRVAKLIRFIRPLRMFVHQLVATMNSFLCGLLLMLMVIYLFSVYFTQIVRSHLADLPVGTDTPHNEGILMEYWASVPRSMFTLYKAITGGISW
;
A
#
# COMPACT_ATOMS: atom_id res chain seq x y z
N SER A 1 -79.17 23.56 14.05
CA SER A 1 -78.05 24.01 13.19
C SER A 1 -76.67 23.52 13.64
N MET A 2 -76.53 22.50 14.50
CA MET A 2 -75.20 22.05 14.98
C MET A 2 -74.52 20.98 14.11
N VAL A 3 -75.31 20.08 13.49
CA VAL A 3 -74.78 18.97 12.70
C VAL A 3 -74.08 19.45 11.42
N ALA A 4 -74.65 20.44 10.71
CA ALA A 4 -74.06 21.00 9.51
C ALA A 4 -72.70 21.69 9.77
N LEU A 5 -72.57 22.38 10.92
CA LEU A 5 -71.31 22.99 11.35
C LEU A 5 -70.23 21.95 11.64
N HIS A 6 -70.59 20.81 12.25
CA HIS A 6 -69.64 19.74 12.51
C HIS A 6 -69.09 19.12 11.21
N TRP A 7 -69.94 18.88 10.21
CA TRP A 7 -69.52 18.33 8.92
C TRP A 7 -68.64 19.31 8.13
N ASP A 8 -68.97 20.61 8.10
CA ASP A 8 -68.13 21.64 7.48
C ASP A 8 -66.73 21.71 8.12
N GLN A 9 -66.66 21.61 9.45
CA GLN A 9 -65.40 21.63 10.18
C GLN A 9 -64.55 20.38 9.93
N LYS A 10 -65.20 19.23 9.73
CA LYS A 10 -64.54 17.95 9.39
C LYS A 10 -64.00 17.96 7.97
N ASP A 11 -64.74 18.52 7.01
CA ASP A 11 -64.28 18.65 5.62
C ASP A 11 -63.08 19.58 5.50
N LYS A 12 -63.06 20.69 6.26
CA LYS A 12 -61.90 21.59 6.35
C LYS A 12 -60.66 20.86 6.91
N GLN A 13 -60.82 20.03 7.94
CA GLN A 13 -59.71 19.23 8.47
C GLN A 13 -59.22 18.18 7.47
N LEU A 14 -60.14 17.50 6.76
CA LEU A 14 -59.78 16.52 5.74
C LEU A 14 -59.01 17.18 4.58
N GLN A 15 -59.39 18.40 4.17
CA GLN A 15 -58.67 19.16 3.16
C GLN A 15 -57.27 19.58 3.62
N GLU A 16 -57.09 19.98 4.88
CA GLU A 16 -55.76 20.30 5.42
C GLU A 16 -54.86 19.07 5.48
N LEU A 17 -55.39 17.91 5.88
CA LEU A 17 -54.63 16.66 5.91
C LEU A 17 -54.21 16.22 4.50
N ALA A 18 -55.09 16.33 3.52
CA ALA A 18 -54.77 16.04 2.12
C ALA A 18 -53.69 17.00 1.56
N LYS A 19 -53.72 18.28 1.95
CA LYS A 19 -52.68 19.27 1.58
C LYS A 19 -51.32 18.94 2.21
N LYS A 20 -51.30 18.54 3.48
CA LYS A 20 -50.07 18.14 4.17
C LYS A 20 -49.48 16.87 3.58
N ALA A 21 -50.32 15.87 3.28
CA ALA A 21 -49.88 14.63 2.65
C ALA A 21 -49.28 14.86 1.26
N SER A 22 -49.93 15.67 0.41
CA SER A 22 -49.41 15.99 -0.93
C SER A 22 -48.13 16.82 -0.89
N GLN A 23 -47.99 17.77 0.04
CA GLN A 23 -46.73 18.48 0.26
C GLN A 23 -45.60 17.55 0.71
N GLN A 24 -45.92 16.60 1.59
CA GLN A 24 -44.95 15.63 2.09
C GLN A 24 -44.47 14.70 0.97
N GLU A 25 -45.36 14.21 0.11
CA GLU A 25 -44.99 13.43 -1.09
C GLU A 25 -44.13 14.25 -2.06
N LEU A 26 -44.47 15.52 -2.30
CA LEU A 26 -43.70 16.39 -3.18
C LEU A 26 -42.29 16.66 -2.65
N THR A 27 -42.12 16.82 -1.33
CA THR A 27 -40.80 16.98 -0.69
C THR A 27 -39.95 15.71 -0.76
N ILE A 28 -40.55 14.53 -0.58
CA ILE A 28 -39.84 13.25 -0.71
C ILE A 28 -39.38 13.04 -2.15
N PHE A 29 -40.26 13.33 -3.12
CA PHE A 29 -39.94 13.19 -4.54
C PHE A 29 -38.82 14.15 -4.98
N THR A 30 -38.91 15.44 -4.62
CA THR A 30 -37.87 16.43 -4.95
C THR A 30 -36.52 16.13 -4.27
N SER A 31 -36.53 15.63 -3.03
CA SER A 31 -35.30 15.16 -2.36
C SER A 31 -34.68 13.95 -3.06
N SER A 32 -35.49 13.00 -3.54
CA SER A 32 -35.00 11.82 -4.27
C SER A 32 -34.46 12.17 -5.68
N ALA A 33 -35.10 13.13 -6.37
CA ALA A 33 -34.66 13.62 -7.68
C ALA A 33 -33.33 14.38 -7.58
N SER A 34 -33.16 15.25 -6.58
CA SER A 34 -31.90 15.97 -6.36
C SER A 34 -30.76 15.03 -5.93
N ALA A 35 -31.04 14.01 -5.10
CA ALA A 35 -30.04 13.00 -4.72
C ALA A 35 -29.56 12.18 -5.93
N SER A 36 -30.49 11.67 -6.75
CA SER A 36 -30.15 10.90 -7.96
C SER A 36 -29.41 11.71 -9.02
N GLN A 37 -29.73 13.01 -9.17
CA GLN A 37 -29.02 13.90 -10.09
C GLN A 37 -27.60 14.23 -9.60
N ASN A 38 -27.42 14.46 -8.31
CA ASN A 38 -26.10 14.68 -7.71
C ASN A 38 -25.21 13.43 -7.80
N GLU A 39 -25.77 12.23 -7.59
CA GLU A 39 -25.04 10.97 -7.80
C GLU A 39 -24.58 10.80 -9.25
N SER A 40 -25.40 11.23 -10.22
CA SER A 40 -25.05 11.16 -11.64
C SER A 40 -23.92 12.12 -12.02
N CYS A 41 -23.92 13.34 -11.51
CA CYS A 41 -22.87 14.33 -11.75
C CYS A 41 -21.55 13.93 -11.06
N LEU A 42 -21.61 13.52 -9.79
CA LEU A 42 -20.44 13.04 -9.04
C LEU A 42 -19.82 11.81 -9.70
N ARG A 43 -20.64 10.88 -10.18
CA ARG A 43 -20.18 9.71 -10.92
C ARG A 43 -19.50 10.10 -12.22
N GLN A 44 -20.06 11.04 -13.00
CA GLN A 44 -19.42 11.54 -14.21
C GLN A 44 -18.09 12.24 -13.91
N LEU A 45 -18.00 13.01 -12.83
CA LEU A 45 -16.76 13.67 -12.43
C LEU A 45 -15.67 12.67 -12.06
N VAL A 46 -15.98 11.70 -11.18
CA VAL A 46 -15.02 10.70 -10.68
C VAL A 46 -14.54 9.75 -11.78
N VAL A 47 -15.39 9.45 -12.77
CA VAL A 47 -15.06 8.59 -13.92
C VAL A 47 -14.35 9.37 -15.04
N SER A 48 -14.26 10.70 -14.94
CA SER A 48 -13.64 11.52 -16.00
C SER A 48 -12.12 11.33 -16.07
N SER A 49 -11.57 11.29 -17.29
CA SER A 49 -10.11 11.24 -17.52
C SER A 49 -9.38 12.46 -16.97
N ILE A 50 -10.07 13.60 -16.84
CA ILE A 50 -9.51 14.84 -16.29
C ILE A 50 -9.27 14.66 -14.77
N PHE A 51 -10.22 14.06 -14.06
CA PHE A 51 -10.07 13.73 -12.64
C PHE A 51 -8.91 12.76 -12.43
N GLU A 52 -8.82 11.71 -13.24
CA GLU A 52 -7.69 10.77 -13.19
C GLU A 52 -6.34 11.46 -13.47
N GLY A 53 -6.29 12.33 -14.49
CA GLY A 53 -5.09 13.10 -14.83
C GLY A 53 -4.65 14.07 -13.74
N PHE A 54 -5.60 14.74 -13.10
CA PHE A 54 -5.34 15.63 -11.96
C PHE A 54 -4.69 14.86 -10.80
N PHE A 55 -5.28 13.75 -10.37
CA PHE A 55 -4.71 12.97 -9.27
C PHE A 55 -3.39 12.28 -9.65
N ALA A 56 -3.19 11.93 -10.92
CA ALA A 56 -1.89 11.48 -11.40
C ALA A 56 -0.81 12.58 -11.23
N ALA A 57 -1.12 13.83 -11.59
CA ALA A 57 -0.21 14.96 -11.38
C ALA A 57 0.06 15.23 -9.89
N VAL A 58 -0.95 15.08 -9.03
CA VAL A 58 -0.80 15.17 -7.57
C VAL A 58 0.14 14.08 -7.03
N VAL A 59 0.05 12.85 -7.54
CA VAL A 59 0.99 11.77 -7.17
C VAL A 59 2.42 12.09 -7.59
N VAL A 60 2.63 12.58 -8.82
CA VAL A 60 3.97 12.95 -9.33
C VAL A 60 4.57 14.08 -8.50
N THR A 61 3.81 15.14 -8.23
CA THR A 61 4.28 16.26 -7.40
C THR A 61 4.54 15.82 -5.96
N ASN A 62 3.71 14.93 -5.39
CA ASN A 62 3.99 14.33 -4.08
C ASN A 62 5.28 13.51 -4.08
N ALA A 63 5.55 12.73 -5.12
CA ALA A 63 6.78 11.94 -5.25
C ALA A 63 8.03 12.83 -5.28
N LEU A 64 8.00 13.90 -6.08
CA LEU A 64 9.08 14.90 -6.13
C LEU A 64 9.29 15.54 -4.74
N PHE A 65 8.19 15.88 -4.06
CA PHE A 65 8.25 16.46 -2.72
C PHE A 65 8.85 15.50 -1.67
N VAL A 66 8.53 14.20 -1.75
CA VAL A 66 9.18 13.18 -0.90
C VAL A 66 10.68 13.10 -1.19
N GLY A 67 11.10 13.21 -2.46
CA GLY A 67 12.51 13.29 -2.84
C GLY A 67 13.22 14.48 -2.21
N VAL A 68 12.65 15.69 -2.32
CA VAL A 68 13.20 16.90 -1.69
C VAL A 68 13.27 16.76 -0.17
N GLN A 69 12.25 16.17 0.46
CA GLN A 69 12.27 15.88 1.91
C GLN A 69 13.38 14.90 2.30
N ALA A 70 13.73 13.94 1.44
CA ALA A 70 14.79 12.98 1.71
C ALA A 70 16.16 13.67 1.78
N ASP A 71 16.42 14.62 0.87
CA ASP A 71 17.66 15.41 0.86
C ASP A 71 17.78 16.34 2.09
N HIS A 72 16.64 16.85 2.59
CA HIS A 72 16.59 17.75 3.74
C HIS A 72 16.34 17.04 5.08
N ALA A 73 16.35 15.70 5.11
CA ALA A 73 15.95 14.90 6.28
C ALA A 73 16.87 15.04 7.52
N GLY A 74 17.95 15.82 7.42
CA GLY A 74 18.85 16.18 8.53
C GLY A 74 18.59 17.55 9.18
N GLY A 75 17.72 18.38 8.61
CA GLY A 75 17.36 19.70 9.17
C GLY A 75 16.07 19.67 10.02
N PRO A 76 15.82 20.69 10.85
CA PRO A 76 14.54 20.81 11.57
C PRO A 76 13.40 20.85 10.55
N SER A 77 12.46 19.89 10.65
CA SER A 77 11.31 19.84 9.76
C SER A 77 10.48 21.10 9.96
N SER A 78 10.51 22.02 9.00
CA SER A 78 9.69 23.23 9.09
C SER A 78 8.21 22.83 9.11
N GLY A 79 7.41 23.51 9.95
CA GLY A 79 5.96 23.26 10.01
C GLY A 79 5.28 23.35 8.64
N ALA A 80 5.87 24.12 7.71
CA ALA A 80 5.46 24.21 6.31
C ALA A 80 5.60 22.87 5.55
N LEU A 81 6.72 22.15 5.67
CA LEU A 81 6.89 20.83 5.02
C LEU A 81 5.86 19.81 5.52
N ARG A 82 5.53 19.90 6.82
CA ARG A 82 4.50 19.06 7.43
C ARG A 82 3.10 19.43 6.93
N ALA A 83 2.78 20.72 6.83
CA ALA A 83 1.51 21.19 6.30
C ALA A 83 1.28 20.74 4.84
N VAL A 84 2.33 20.81 4.00
CA VAL A 84 2.28 20.32 2.62
C VAL A 84 2.12 18.80 2.57
N SER A 85 2.82 18.05 3.44
CA SER A 85 2.64 16.60 3.52
C SER A 85 1.20 16.22 3.88
N LEU A 86 0.62 16.94 4.85
CA LEU A 86 -0.76 16.74 5.29
C LEU A 86 -1.76 17.08 4.18
N SER A 87 -1.53 18.13 3.38
CA SER A 87 -2.43 18.49 2.28
C SER A 87 -2.50 17.38 1.23
N TYR A 88 -1.38 16.73 0.90
CA TYR A 88 -1.38 15.55 0.03
C TYR A 88 -2.17 14.38 0.65
N THR A 89 -1.99 14.09 1.94
CA THR A 89 -2.74 13.05 2.64
C THR A 89 -4.25 13.33 2.58
N VAL A 90 -4.67 14.58 2.82
CA VAL A 90 -6.08 14.99 2.74
C VAL A 90 -6.62 14.83 1.31
N LEU A 91 -5.90 15.28 0.29
CA LEU A 91 -6.31 15.14 -1.11
C LEU A 91 -6.52 13.67 -1.50
N PHE A 92 -5.60 12.78 -1.12
CA PHE A 92 -5.76 11.35 -1.40
C PHE A 92 -6.89 10.70 -0.59
N THR A 93 -7.15 11.19 0.63
CA THR A 93 -8.28 10.72 1.44
C THR A 93 -9.59 11.08 0.76
N VAL A 94 -9.74 12.32 0.32
CA VAL A 94 -10.91 12.79 -0.44
C VAL A 94 -11.09 11.97 -1.72
N GLU A 95 -10.01 11.73 -2.46
CA GLU A 95 -10.06 10.91 -3.69
C GLU A 95 -10.62 9.50 -3.45
N VAL A 96 -10.12 8.81 -2.43
CA VAL A 96 -10.54 7.43 -2.12
C VAL A 96 -11.97 7.40 -1.59
N VAL A 97 -12.35 8.37 -0.75
CA VAL A 97 -13.72 8.49 -0.24
C VAL A 97 -14.70 8.74 -1.38
N LEU A 98 -14.41 9.69 -2.28
CA LEU A 98 -15.24 9.96 -3.45
C LEU A 98 -15.42 8.72 -4.32
N ARG A 99 -14.32 7.98 -4.59
CA ARG A 99 -14.40 6.73 -5.36
C ARG A 99 -15.19 5.64 -4.62
N ALA A 100 -15.03 5.51 -3.31
CA ALA A 100 -15.79 4.56 -2.51
C ALA A 100 -17.29 4.87 -2.50
N VAL A 101 -17.67 6.14 -2.39
CA VAL A 101 -19.08 6.57 -2.45
C VAL A 101 -19.67 6.30 -3.84
N VAL A 102 -18.98 6.70 -4.92
CA VAL A 102 -19.48 6.54 -6.30
C VAL A 102 -19.61 5.07 -6.72
N HIS A 103 -18.66 4.22 -6.34
CA HIS A 103 -18.69 2.80 -6.71
C HIS A 103 -19.49 1.95 -5.71
N GLY A 104 -19.76 2.46 -4.50
CA GLY A 104 -20.49 1.76 -3.45
C GLY A 104 -19.94 0.35 -3.20
N LYS A 105 -20.82 -0.66 -3.27
CA LYS A 105 -20.44 -2.07 -3.09
C LYS A 105 -19.49 -2.59 -4.18
N GLN A 106 -19.54 -2.04 -5.40
CA GLN A 106 -18.65 -2.44 -6.48
C GLN A 106 -17.20 -2.04 -6.23
N PHE A 107 -16.94 -1.07 -5.35
CA PHE A 107 -15.58 -0.67 -4.95
C PHE A 107 -14.75 -1.86 -4.44
N VAL A 108 -15.38 -2.77 -3.69
CA VAL A 108 -14.74 -3.95 -3.09
C VAL A 108 -15.09 -5.24 -3.84
N LEU A 109 -16.22 -5.29 -4.54
CA LEU A 109 -16.68 -6.51 -5.21
C LEU A 109 -16.15 -6.68 -6.64
N ASP A 110 -15.70 -5.63 -7.32
CA ASP A 110 -15.19 -5.74 -8.69
C ASP A 110 -13.86 -6.51 -8.72
N PRO A 111 -13.79 -7.72 -9.31
CA PRO A 111 -12.57 -8.53 -9.32
C PRO A 111 -11.39 -7.87 -10.05
N LYS A 112 -11.63 -6.99 -11.02
CA LYS A 112 -10.56 -6.32 -11.78
C LYS A 112 -9.99 -5.11 -11.04
N GLN A 113 -10.84 -4.40 -10.29
CA GLN A 113 -10.48 -3.14 -9.63
C GLN A 113 -10.27 -3.26 -8.11
N ARG A 114 -10.80 -4.30 -7.47
CA ARG A 114 -10.73 -4.51 -6.01
C ARG A 114 -9.32 -4.41 -5.47
N LEU A 115 -8.34 -5.05 -6.13
CA LEU A 115 -6.94 -5.02 -5.69
C LEU A 115 -6.36 -3.61 -5.68
N TRP A 116 -6.64 -2.83 -6.72
CA TRP A 116 -6.17 -1.44 -6.86
C TRP A 116 -6.87 -0.51 -5.86
N ASN A 117 -8.18 -0.68 -5.69
CA ASN A 117 -8.99 0.08 -4.74
C ASN A 117 -8.58 -0.22 -3.29
N LEU A 118 -8.32 -1.49 -2.97
CA LEU A 118 -7.84 -1.91 -1.65
C LEU A 118 -6.42 -1.38 -1.39
N PHE A 119 -5.55 -1.46 -2.39
CA PHE A 119 -4.20 -0.90 -2.30
C PHE A 119 -4.23 0.61 -2.03
N ASP A 120 -5.03 1.37 -2.78
CA ASP A 120 -5.20 2.80 -2.56
C ASP A 120 -5.72 3.11 -1.15
N THR A 121 -6.71 2.36 -0.68
CA THR A 121 -7.31 2.54 0.65
C THR A 121 -6.30 2.25 1.75
N PHE A 122 -5.55 1.15 1.64
CA PHE A 122 -4.48 0.81 2.55
C PHE A 122 -3.41 1.91 2.60
N MET A 123 -3.01 2.43 1.44
CA MET A 123 -2.02 3.49 1.34
C MET A 123 -2.48 4.79 2.01
N VAL A 124 -3.75 5.16 1.86
CA VAL A 124 -4.33 6.32 2.56
C VAL A 124 -4.39 6.08 4.06
N ALA A 125 -4.86 4.91 4.50
CA ALA A 125 -4.92 4.56 5.92
C ALA A 125 -3.53 4.60 6.59
N ALA A 126 -2.51 4.02 5.93
CA ALA A 126 -1.13 4.06 6.38
C ALA A 126 -0.58 5.50 6.44
N SER A 127 -1.01 6.37 5.52
CA SER A 127 -0.62 7.78 5.47
C SER A 127 -1.19 8.59 6.64
N VAL A 128 -2.48 8.40 6.91
CA VAL A 128 -3.15 9.04 8.05
C VAL A 128 -2.55 8.55 9.36
N ALA A 129 -2.28 7.24 9.48
CA ALA A 129 -1.64 6.68 10.66
C ALA A 129 -0.23 7.29 10.89
N ASP A 130 0.59 7.43 9.85
CA ASP A 130 1.90 8.07 9.92
C ASP A 130 1.81 9.53 10.40
N ASP A 131 0.90 10.32 9.82
CA ASP A 131 0.74 11.74 10.17
C ASP A 131 0.24 11.92 11.62
N LEU A 132 -0.65 11.04 12.09
CA LEU A 132 -1.13 11.00 13.48
C LEU A 132 0.01 10.65 14.43
N ILE A 133 0.74 9.57 14.16
CA ILE A 133 1.90 9.13 14.96
C ILE A 133 2.89 10.28 15.13
N GLN A 134 3.31 10.92 14.03
CA GLN A 134 4.24 12.05 14.10
C GLN A 134 3.70 13.23 14.90
N GLY A 135 2.39 13.48 14.88
CA GLY A 135 1.77 14.54 15.66
C GLY A 135 1.68 14.29 17.15
N PHE A 136 1.40 13.07 17.55
CA PHE A 136 1.44 12.70 18.95
C PHE A 136 2.87 12.79 19.51
N PHE A 137 3.88 12.36 18.75
CA PHE A 137 5.26 12.38 19.21
C PHE A 137 5.89 13.78 19.22
N SER A 138 5.51 14.68 18.32
CA SER A 138 6.01 16.07 18.34
C SER A 138 5.53 16.85 19.58
N ASN A 139 4.42 16.45 20.20
CA ASN A 139 3.86 17.13 21.36
C ASN A 139 4.34 16.52 22.70
N ALA A 140 5.02 15.36 22.65
CA ALA A 140 5.38 14.56 23.82
C ALA A 140 6.84 14.74 24.28
N GLU A 141 7.50 15.86 23.94
CA GLU A 141 8.93 16.14 24.21
C GLU A 141 9.36 16.15 25.70
N ARG A 142 8.55 15.67 26.64
CA ARG A 142 8.91 15.56 28.04
C ARG A 142 9.13 14.09 28.42
N SER A 143 10.41 13.70 28.42
CA SER A 143 11.01 12.48 28.98
C SER A 143 11.05 11.24 28.07
N TYR A 144 12.26 10.84 27.64
CA TYR A 144 12.49 9.68 26.78
C TYR A 144 12.62 8.37 27.55
N SER A 145 11.65 7.46 27.37
CA SER A 145 11.68 6.07 27.89
C SER A 145 12.11 5.06 26.83
N ALA A 146 12.43 3.81 27.23
CA ALA A 146 12.81 2.72 26.31
C ALA A 146 11.76 2.43 25.21
N GLY A 147 10.48 2.75 25.46
CA GLY A 147 9.43 2.71 24.44
C GLY A 147 9.68 3.70 23.30
N GLN A 148 10.18 4.89 23.61
CA GLN A 148 10.40 5.95 22.63
C GLN A 148 11.54 5.64 21.66
N VAL A 149 12.54 4.84 22.06
CA VAL A 149 13.57 4.33 21.12
C VAL A 149 12.98 3.37 20.07
N ARG A 150 12.01 2.52 20.44
CA ARG A 150 11.29 1.68 19.46
C ARG A 150 10.46 2.54 18.51
N ILE A 151 9.86 3.60 19.01
CA ILE A 151 9.09 4.56 18.22
C ILE A 151 9.99 5.31 17.24
N LEU A 152 11.18 5.77 17.64
CA LEU A 152 12.13 6.40 16.72
C LEU A 152 12.54 5.46 15.58
N ARG A 153 12.61 4.14 15.81
CA ARG A 153 12.78 3.14 14.75
C ARG A 153 11.53 3.02 13.87
N ALA A 154 10.34 3.03 14.47
CA ALA A 154 9.07 3.01 13.73
C ALA A 154 8.93 4.25 12.81
N LEU A 155 9.35 5.44 13.26
CA LEU A 155 9.40 6.66 12.45
C LEU A 155 10.35 6.53 11.23
N ARG A 156 11.35 5.64 11.27
CA ARG A 156 12.14 5.31 10.08
C ARG A 156 11.36 4.45 9.10
N LEU A 157 10.55 3.50 9.59
CA LEU A 157 9.68 2.69 8.75
C LEU A 157 8.58 3.52 8.09
N THR A 158 8.08 4.57 8.75
CA THR A 158 7.09 5.43 8.13
C THR A 158 7.61 6.22 6.93
N ARG A 159 8.93 6.49 6.87
CA ARG A 159 9.58 7.01 5.64
C ARG A 159 9.40 6.06 4.45
N LEU A 160 9.45 4.74 4.68
CA LEU A 160 9.21 3.75 3.62
C LEU A 160 7.76 3.84 3.11
N ILE A 161 6.79 4.03 4.02
CA ILE A 161 5.38 4.20 3.65
C ILE A 161 5.21 5.38 2.68
N ARG A 162 5.93 6.49 2.89
CA ARG A 162 5.91 7.65 1.98
C ARG A 162 6.41 7.31 0.58
N ILE A 163 7.48 6.53 0.47
CA ILE A 163 8.02 6.07 -0.82
C ILE A 163 7.01 5.15 -1.52
N VAL A 164 6.35 4.27 -0.78
CA VAL A 164 5.33 3.37 -1.35
C VAL A 164 4.14 4.17 -1.93
N ARG A 165 3.88 5.42 -1.50
CA ARG A 165 2.83 6.27 -2.12
C ARG A 165 3.10 6.54 -3.60
N VAL A 166 4.36 6.52 -4.04
CA VAL A 166 4.73 6.65 -5.47
C VAL A 166 4.19 5.48 -6.28
N ALA A 167 4.05 4.29 -5.69
CA ALA A 167 3.46 3.14 -6.36
C ALA A 167 1.98 3.35 -6.74
N LYS A 168 1.28 4.34 -6.17
CA LYS A 168 -0.07 4.74 -6.63
C LYS A 168 -0.05 5.18 -8.10
N LEU A 169 1.08 5.68 -8.62
CA LEU A 169 1.23 6.06 -10.04
C LEU A 169 0.97 4.89 -11.00
N ILE A 170 1.29 3.66 -10.56
CA ILE A 170 1.11 2.44 -11.36
C ILE A 170 -0.35 2.25 -11.75
N ARG A 171 -1.31 2.62 -10.89
CA ARG A 171 -2.74 2.44 -11.22
C ARG A 171 -3.22 3.41 -12.31
N PHE A 172 -2.65 4.61 -12.35
CA PHE A 172 -3.04 5.68 -13.28
C PHE A 172 -2.44 5.45 -14.68
N ILE A 173 -1.21 4.95 -14.74
CA ILE A 173 -0.52 4.72 -16.01
C ILE A 173 -0.88 3.33 -16.52
N ARG A 174 -1.78 3.28 -17.51
CA ARG A 174 -2.23 2.01 -18.14
C ARG A 174 -1.06 1.11 -18.58
N PRO A 175 0.00 1.60 -19.26
CA PRO A 175 1.17 0.79 -19.58
C PRO A 175 1.81 0.13 -18.35
N LEU A 176 2.01 0.86 -17.26
CA LEU A 176 2.61 0.32 -16.03
C LEU A 176 1.75 -0.78 -15.42
N ARG A 177 0.42 -0.58 -15.38
CA ARG A 177 -0.51 -1.60 -14.90
C ARG A 177 -0.44 -2.89 -15.72
N MET A 178 -0.33 -2.77 -17.04
CA MET A 178 -0.17 -3.92 -17.94
C MET A 178 1.15 -4.66 -17.67
N PHE A 179 2.26 -3.92 -17.49
CA PHE A 179 3.55 -4.52 -17.13
C PHE A 179 3.50 -5.26 -15.78
N VAL A 180 2.89 -4.65 -14.75
CA VAL A 180 2.73 -5.33 -13.45
C VAL A 180 1.89 -6.60 -13.59
N HIS A 181 0.81 -6.56 -14.37
CA HIS A 181 -0.01 -7.73 -14.60
C HIS A 181 0.76 -8.86 -15.31
N GLN A 182 1.55 -8.52 -16.32
CA GLN A 182 2.43 -9.48 -17.02
C GLN A 182 3.49 -10.06 -16.09
N LEU A 183 4.11 -9.24 -15.24
CA LEU A 183 5.11 -9.68 -14.27
C LEU A 183 4.53 -10.67 -13.26
N VAL A 184 3.32 -10.39 -12.75
CA VAL A 184 2.61 -11.29 -11.84
C VAL A 184 2.22 -12.58 -12.55
N ALA A 185 1.79 -12.51 -13.81
CA ALA A 185 1.42 -13.69 -14.60
C ALA A 185 2.62 -14.63 -14.85
N THR A 186 3.81 -14.10 -15.11
CA THR A 186 5.03 -14.90 -15.33
C THR A 186 5.69 -15.38 -14.04
N MET A 187 5.28 -14.84 -12.88
CA MET A 187 5.86 -15.14 -11.57
C MET A 187 5.80 -16.63 -11.24
N ASN A 188 4.74 -17.35 -11.63
CA ASN A 188 4.65 -18.79 -11.37
C ASN A 188 5.75 -19.59 -12.11
N SER A 189 5.95 -19.32 -13.40
CA SER A 189 7.00 -19.97 -14.19
C SER A 189 8.39 -19.60 -13.69
N PHE A 190 8.58 -18.34 -13.31
CA PHE A 190 9.83 -17.87 -12.68
C PHE A 190 10.12 -18.60 -11.37
N LEU A 191 9.11 -18.79 -10.50
CA LEU A 191 9.25 -19.52 -9.24
C LEU A 191 9.62 -20.99 -9.48
N CYS A 192 9.03 -21.64 -10.48
CA CYS A 192 9.41 -23.00 -10.86
C CYS A 192 10.89 -23.08 -11.29
N GLY A 193 11.34 -22.17 -12.17
CA GLY A 193 12.74 -22.09 -12.58
C GLY A 193 13.70 -21.80 -11.41
N LEU A 194 13.31 -20.90 -10.51
CA LEU A 194 14.05 -20.58 -9.30
C LEU A 194 14.18 -21.81 -8.38
N LEU A 195 13.10 -22.58 -8.20
CA LEU A 195 13.12 -23.82 -7.43
C LEU A 195 14.04 -24.88 -8.05
N LEU A 196 14.03 -25.02 -9.38
CA LEU A 196 14.96 -25.93 -10.08
C LEU A 196 16.42 -25.49 -9.89
N MET A 197 16.70 -24.18 -9.98
CA MET A 197 18.04 -23.65 -9.72
C MET A 197 18.49 -23.93 -8.28
N LEU A 198 17.62 -23.73 -7.29
CA LEU A 198 17.90 -24.04 -5.88
C LEU A 198 18.13 -25.53 -5.64
N MET A 199 17.38 -26.40 -6.33
CA MET A 199 17.60 -27.85 -6.32
C MET A 199 18.99 -28.22 -6.83
N VAL A 200 19.41 -27.65 -7.97
CA VAL A 200 20.74 -27.89 -8.52
C VAL A 200 21.83 -27.41 -7.57
N ILE A 201 21.72 -26.19 -7.03
CA ILE A 201 22.65 -25.65 -6.04
C ILE A 201 22.73 -26.57 -4.82
N TYR A 202 21.59 -27.06 -4.32
CA TYR A 202 21.55 -27.98 -3.19
C TYR A 202 22.28 -29.30 -3.47
N LEU A 203 22.03 -29.93 -4.62
CA LEU A 203 22.68 -31.19 -5.00
C LEU A 203 24.21 -31.04 -5.05
N PHE A 204 24.72 -30.02 -5.74
CA PHE A 204 26.16 -29.77 -5.81
C PHE A 204 26.75 -29.39 -4.45
N SER A 205 26.00 -28.66 -3.62
CA SER A 205 26.45 -28.30 -2.27
C SER A 205 26.62 -29.52 -1.38
N VAL A 206 25.69 -30.48 -1.45
CA VAL A 206 25.82 -31.76 -0.75
C VAL A 206 27.02 -32.53 -1.27
N TYR A 207 27.18 -32.62 -2.60
CA TYR A 207 28.30 -33.31 -3.24
C TYR A 207 29.66 -32.76 -2.81
N PHE A 208 29.87 -31.43 -2.92
CA PHE A 208 31.14 -30.80 -2.51
C PHE A 208 31.38 -30.91 -1.00
N THR A 209 30.34 -30.75 -0.17
CA THR A 209 30.49 -30.91 1.28
C THR A 209 30.90 -32.34 1.64
N GLN A 210 30.37 -33.34 0.95
CA GLN A 210 30.76 -34.74 1.16
C GLN A 210 32.20 -34.99 0.74
N ILE A 211 32.63 -34.51 -0.43
CA ILE A 211 34.01 -34.67 -0.93
C ILE A 211 35.02 -34.01 0.01
N VAL A 212 34.74 -32.79 0.46
CA VAL A 212 35.64 -32.07 1.37
C VAL A 212 35.72 -32.82 2.70
N ARG A 213 34.60 -33.29 3.24
CA ARG A 213 34.59 -34.07 4.48
C ARG A 213 35.30 -35.41 4.37
N SER A 214 35.15 -36.13 3.24
CA SER A 214 35.88 -37.39 3.03
C SER A 214 37.38 -37.13 2.89
N HIS A 215 37.77 -36.10 2.14
CA HIS A 215 39.18 -35.74 1.99
C HIS A 215 39.83 -35.40 3.33
N LEU A 216 39.12 -34.67 4.19
CA LEU A 216 39.58 -34.32 5.54
C LEU A 216 39.63 -35.52 6.50
N ALA A 217 38.77 -36.53 6.30
CA ALA A 217 38.76 -37.75 7.12
C ALA A 217 39.93 -38.68 6.80
N ASP A 218 40.46 -38.63 5.57
CA ASP A 218 41.59 -39.43 5.11
C ASP A 218 42.96 -38.85 5.54
N LEU A 219 42.97 -37.65 6.14
CA LEU A 219 44.20 -37.00 6.58
C LEU A 219 44.79 -37.67 7.84
N PRO A 220 46.12 -37.88 7.90
CA PRO A 220 46.78 -38.38 9.10
C PRO A 220 46.52 -37.47 10.30
N VAL A 221 46.08 -38.06 11.42
CA VAL A 221 45.83 -37.33 12.66
C VAL A 221 47.15 -36.72 13.16
N GLY A 222 47.29 -35.39 13.09
CA GLY A 222 48.40 -34.64 13.69
C GLY A 222 49.31 -33.85 12.74
N THR A 223 49.02 -33.79 11.44
CA THR A 223 49.71 -32.86 10.52
C THR A 223 49.09 -31.47 10.57
N ASP A 224 49.90 -30.42 10.64
CA ASP A 224 49.46 -29.03 10.48
C ASP A 224 48.62 -28.91 9.21
N THR A 225 47.35 -28.50 9.35
CA THR A 225 46.44 -28.32 8.20
C THR A 225 47.06 -27.31 7.23
N PRO A 226 47.43 -27.71 6.00
CA PRO A 226 47.87 -26.81 4.96
C PRO A 226 46.90 -25.64 4.77
N HIS A 227 47.41 -24.46 4.42
CA HIS A 227 46.58 -23.26 4.17
C HIS A 227 45.38 -23.53 3.24
N ASN A 228 45.55 -24.44 2.28
CA ASN A 228 44.52 -24.85 1.31
C ASN A 228 43.32 -25.57 1.96
N GLU A 229 43.53 -26.30 3.06
CA GLU A 229 42.45 -27.00 3.78
C GLU A 229 41.61 -26.06 4.63
N GLY A 230 42.23 -24.99 5.17
CA GLY A 230 41.53 -23.92 5.87
C GLY A 230 40.53 -23.20 4.96
N ILE A 231 40.94 -22.94 3.71
CA ILE A 231 40.07 -22.38 2.66
C ILE A 231 38.92 -23.34 2.32
N LEU A 232 39.21 -24.65 2.26
CA LEU A 232 38.18 -25.67 2.02
C LEU A 232 37.12 -25.69 3.14
N MET A 233 37.54 -25.58 4.39
CA MET A 233 36.65 -25.50 5.56
C MET A 233 35.87 -24.17 5.61
N GLU A 234 36.45 -23.08 5.13
CA GLU A 234 35.77 -21.79 5.07
C GLU A 234 34.55 -21.84 4.13
N TYR A 235 34.75 -22.39 2.93
CA TYR A 235 33.74 -22.39 1.87
C TYR A 235 32.82 -23.62 1.84
N TRP A 236 33.31 -24.79 2.27
CA TRP A 236 32.68 -26.10 2.03
C TRP A 236 32.42 -26.95 3.29
N ALA A 237 32.62 -26.42 4.50
CA ALA A 237 32.44 -27.20 5.73
C ALA A 237 31.00 -27.69 6.00
N SER A 238 29.98 -27.02 5.45
CA SER A 238 28.57 -27.34 5.67
C SER A 238 27.72 -27.03 4.45
N VAL A 239 26.63 -27.77 4.28
CA VAL A 239 25.73 -27.62 3.12
C VAL A 239 25.23 -26.18 2.96
N PRO A 240 24.78 -25.44 3.99
CA PRO A 240 24.36 -24.04 3.81
C PRO A 240 25.50 -23.11 3.36
N ARG A 241 26.72 -23.33 3.84
CA ARG A 241 27.89 -22.57 3.40
C ARG A 241 28.23 -22.89 1.94
N SER A 242 28.26 -24.17 1.58
CA SER A 242 28.47 -24.62 0.20
C SER A 242 27.42 -24.04 -0.76
N MET A 243 26.14 -23.99 -0.35
CA MET A 243 25.07 -23.36 -1.12
C MET A 243 25.30 -21.87 -1.32
N PHE A 244 25.72 -21.16 -0.28
CA PHE A 244 26.04 -19.74 -0.36
C PHE A 244 27.29 -19.46 -1.21
N THR A 245 28.29 -20.34 -1.13
CA THR A 245 29.50 -20.29 -1.98
C THR A 245 29.15 -20.50 -3.45
N LEU A 246 28.34 -21.52 -3.79
CA LEU A 246 27.88 -21.73 -5.16
C LEU A 246 27.05 -20.55 -5.67
N TYR A 247 26.14 -20.03 -4.84
CA TYR A 247 25.35 -18.87 -5.19
C TYR A 247 26.26 -17.68 -5.54
N LYS A 248 27.27 -17.39 -4.69
CA LYS A 248 28.25 -16.33 -4.95
C LYS A 248 29.03 -16.57 -6.24
N ALA A 249 29.43 -17.80 -6.52
CA ALA A 249 30.13 -18.14 -7.76
C ALA A 249 29.25 -17.90 -9.00
N ILE A 250 27.98 -18.34 -8.98
CA ILE A 250 27.02 -18.16 -10.08
C ILE A 250 26.74 -16.67 -10.32
N THR A 251 26.63 -15.85 -9.27
CA THR A 251 26.38 -14.42 -9.40
C THR A 251 27.64 -13.59 -9.70
N GLY A 252 28.81 -14.22 -9.86
CA GLY A 252 30.07 -13.53 -10.15
C GLY A 252 30.68 -12.80 -8.95
N GLY A 253 30.30 -13.16 -7.72
CA GLY A 253 30.81 -12.57 -6.48
C GLY A 253 32.16 -13.14 -6.02
N ILE A 254 32.50 -14.38 -6.40
CA ILE A 254 33.79 -15.03 -6.15
C ILE A 254 34.20 -15.75 -7.44
N SER A 255 35.43 -15.55 -7.91
CA SER A 255 35.97 -16.29 -9.06
C SER A 255 36.17 -17.77 -8.68
N TRP A 256 35.75 -18.66 -9.59
CA TRP A 256 35.92 -20.11 -9.47
C TRP A 256 37.39 -20.52 -9.43
#